data_AF-A0A966PUM8-F1
#
_entry.id   AF-A0A966PUM8-F1
#
_cell.length_a   1.000
_cell.length_b   1.000
_cell.length_c   1.000
_cell.angle_alpha   90.00
_cell.angle_beta   90.00
_cell.angle_gamma   90.00
#
_symmetry.space_group_name_H-M   'P 1'
#
loop_
_entity.id
_entity.type
_entity.pdbx_description
1 polymer ?
#
loop_
_entity_poly.entity_id
_entity_poly.type
_entity_poly.pdbx_seq_one_letter_code
_entity_poly.pdbx_strand_id
1 'polypeptide(L)'
;MKKQEIDQDEFKDISLKVFNDSVPLRGDKKKAQLIGVKINENNEITCDVIGENGDVYNLISNIKNNSDAILKLGDYKLVSILTGGWAAPVNNDEGDEIAPSQHPERKRVLVSVIGYSVNQVSSVISFDGENEEQVYDYNQGQGALREAFDELLTELNWV
;
A
#
# COMPACT_ATOMS: atom_id res chain seq x y z
N MET A 1 -12.18 -15.83 9.89
CA MET A 1 -13.13 -15.00 10.65
C MET A 1 -13.70 -14.00 9.67
N LYS A 2 -15.03 -13.93 9.47
CA LYS A 2 -15.58 -12.94 8.52
C LYS A 2 -15.40 -11.55 9.12
N LYS A 3 -14.71 -10.66 8.40
CA LYS A 3 -14.55 -9.27 8.78
C LYS A 3 -15.88 -8.55 8.58
N GLN A 4 -16.30 -7.74 9.55
CA GLN A 4 -17.45 -6.84 9.37
C GLN A 4 -17.01 -5.66 8.54
N GLU A 5 -17.82 -5.22 7.58
CA GLU A 5 -17.48 -4.06 6.76
C GLU A 5 -17.28 -2.81 7.62
N ILE A 6 -16.22 -2.06 7.33
CA ILE A 6 -15.97 -0.74 7.90
C ILE A 6 -16.69 0.29 7.03
N ASP A 7 -17.25 1.35 7.63
CA ASP A 7 -17.81 2.46 6.88
C ASP A 7 -16.74 3.08 5.95
N GLN A 8 -17.14 3.59 4.78
CA GLN A 8 -16.18 4.07 3.79
C GLN A 8 -15.40 5.31 4.26
N ASP A 9 -16.03 6.23 5.00
CA ASP A 9 -15.38 7.42 5.52
C ASP A 9 -14.44 7.05 6.68
N GLU A 10 -14.87 6.12 7.54
CA GLU A 10 -14.01 5.55 8.59
C GLU A 10 -12.78 4.85 7.98
N PHE A 11 -12.99 4.05 6.92
CA PHE A 11 -11.90 3.35 6.24
C PHE A 11 -10.94 4.31 5.54
N LYS A 12 -11.43 5.43 5.01
CA LYS A 12 -10.60 6.51 4.47
C LYS A 12 -9.70 7.11 5.55
N ASP A 13 -10.26 7.49 6.70
CA ASP A 13 -9.50 8.07 7.81
C ASP A 13 -8.43 7.11 8.34
N ILE A 14 -8.78 5.83 8.48
CA ILE A 14 -7.83 4.78 8.84
C ILE A 14 -6.73 4.67 7.79
N SER A 15 -7.07 4.65 6.50
CA SER A 15 -6.10 4.49 5.40
C SER A 15 -5.09 5.64 5.35
N LEU A 16 -5.54 6.89 5.53
CA LEU A 16 -4.67 8.06 5.57
C LEU A 16 -3.75 8.03 6.79
N LYS A 17 -4.26 7.61 7.96
CA LYS A 17 -3.45 7.44 9.17
C LYS A 17 -2.42 6.32 9.02
N VAL A 18 -2.82 5.16 8.49
CA VAL A 18 -1.91 4.06 8.16
C VAL A 18 -0.79 4.53 7.23
N PHE A 19 -1.13 5.28 6.18
CA PHE A 19 -0.14 5.85 5.28
C PHE A 19 0.87 6.69 6.07
N ASN A 20 0.41 7.72 6.78
CA ASN A 20 1.25 8.65 7.52
C ASN A 20 2.13 7.97 8.58
N ASP A 21 1.60 6.96 9.28
CA ASP A 21 2.33 6.25 10.34
C ASP A 21 3.32 5.21 9.78
N SER A 22 3.08 4.70 8.57
CA SER A 22 3.94 3.70 7.93
C SER A 22 5.04 4.31 7.05
N VAL A 23 4.86 5.51 6.48
CA VAL A 23 5.92 6.18 5.69
C VAL A 23 7.24 6.33 6.46
N PRO A 24 7.27 6.76 7.74
CA PRO A 24 8.51 6.89 8.50
C PRO A 24 9.21 5.55 8.77
N LEU A 25 8.48 4.42 8.75
CA LEU A 25 9.03 3.08 8.91
C LEU A 25 9.76 2.59 7.65
N ARG A 26 9.66 3.36 6.56
CA ARG A 26 10.28 3.00 5.30
C ARG A 26 11.79 3.12 5.35
N GLY A 27 12.44 1.96 5.39
CA GLY A 27 13.89 1.82 5.41
C GLY A 27 14.48 2.18 4.05
N ASP A 28 14.86 1.16 3.26
CA ASP A 28 15.36 1.41 1.91
C ASP A 28 14.23 1.92 1.00
N LYS A 29 14.30 3.22 0.65
CA LYS A 29 13.33 3.90 -0.22
C LYS A 29 13.25 3.32 -1.64
N LYS A 30 14.11 2.36 -2.00
CA LYS A 30 14.05 1.62 -3.27
C LYS A 30 13.29 0.30 -3.18
N LYS A 31 12.93 -0.15 -1.97
CA LYS A 31 12.19 -1.39 -1.76
C LYS A 31 10.70 -1.12 -1.53
N ALA A 32 9.89 -2.10 -1.94
CA ALA A 32 8.54 -2.27 -1.42
C ALA A 32 8.60 -2.89 -0.02
N GLN A 33 7.62 -2.56 0.81
CA GLN A 33 7.48 -3.07 2.16
C GLN A 33 6.05 -3.50 2.43
N LEU A 34 5.89 -4.62 3.13
CA LEU A 34 4.62 -5.09 3.64
C LEU A 34 4.55 -4.75 5.13
N ILE A 35 3.47 -4.08 5.52
CA ILE A 35 3.19 -3.63 6.87
C ILE A 35 1.94 -4.34 7.39
N GLY A 36 2.02 -4.87 8.61
CA GLY A 36 0.88 -5.31 9.38
C GLY A 36 0.38 -4.16 10.26
N VAL A 37 -0.94 -3.97 10.32
CA VAL A 37 -1.56 -2.85 11.05
C VAL A 37 -2.48 -3.37 12.15
N LYS A 38 -2.22 -2.95 13.39
CA LYS A 38 -3.11 -3.14 14.54
C LYS A 38 -3.86 -1.84 14.81
N ILE A 39 -5.13 -1.98 15.20
CA ILE A 39 -5.95 -0.88 15.69
C ILE A 39 -6.48 -1.29 17.06
N ASN A 40 -6.19 -0.50 18.09
CA ASN A 40 -6.70 -0.76 19.44
C ASN A 40 -8.09 -0.15 19.66
N GLU A 41 -8.66 -0.32 20.85
CA GLU A 41 -10.00 0.18 21.21
C GLU A 41 -10.11 1.72 21.17
N ASN A 42 -8.98 2.44 21.21
CA ASN A 42 -8.92 3.90 21.13
C ASN A 42 -8.65 4.41 19.71
N ASN A 43 -8.73 3.55 18.69
CA ASN A 43 -8.37 3.86 17.30
C ASN A 43 -6.91 4.32 17.12
N GLU A 44 -6.02 3.93 18.02
CA GLU A 44 -4.59 4.11 17.84
C GLU A 44 -4.05 3.02 16.93
N ILE A 45 -3.19 3.43 16.00
CA ILE A 45 -2.65 2.57 14.97
C ILE A 45 -1.23 2.18 15.36
N THR A 46 -0.89 0.91 15.20
CA THR A 46 0.48 0.41 15.30
C THR A 46 0.83 -0.34 14.03
N CYS A 47 1.96 0.02 13.44
CA CYS A 47 2.44 -0.52 12.18
C CYS A 47 3.72 -1.33 12.43
N ASP A 48 3.73 -2.58 11.97
CA ASP A 48 4.89 -3.47 12.05
C ASP A 48 5.38 -3.83 10.63
N VAL A 49 6.68 -3.72 10.38
CA VAL A 49 7.27 -4.20 9.11
C VAL A 49 7.29 -5.74 9.14
N ILE A 50 6.66 -6.34 8.13
CA ILE A 50 6.57 -7.80 7.97
C ILE A 50 7.63 -8.30 7.00
N GLY A 51 7.89 -7.54 5.93
CA GLY A 51 8.91 -7.89 4.94
C GLY A 51 9.20 -6.76 3.97
N GLU A 52 10.30 -6.89 3.25
CA GLU A 52 10.73 -5.94 2.22
C GLU A 52 11.35 -6.65 1.02
N ASN A 53 11.19 -6.08 -0.18
CA ASN A 53 11.85 -6.55 -1.39
C ASN A 53 11.98 -5.41 -2.42
N GLY A 54 12.99 -5.47 -3.30
CA GLY A 54 13.12 -4.50 -4.40
C GLY A 54 11.98 -4.61 -5.43
N ASP A 55 11.33 -5.77 -5.51
CA ASP A 55 10.20 -6.04 -6.39
C ASP A 55 8.96 -6.44 -5.56
N VAL A 56 7.84 -5.75 -5.78
CA VAL A 56 6.60 -5.93 -5.01
C VAL A 56 5.96 -7.31 -5.21
N TYR A 57 6.10 -7.90 -6.40
CA TYR A 57 5.56 -9.23 -6.69
C TYR A 57 6.39 -10.32 -6.02
N ASN A 58 7.70 -10.15 -5.98
CA ASN A 58 8.58 -11.02 -5.19
C ASN A 58 8.31 -10.89 -3.69
N LEU A 59 8.03 -9.68 -3.18
CA LEU A 59 7.61 -9.50 -1.79
C LEU A 59 6.35 -10.31 -1.48
N ILE A 60 5.29 -10.14 -2.28
CA ILE A 60 4.01 -10.86 -2.09
C ILE A 60 4.22 -12.36 -2.18
N SER A 61 4.96 -12.83 -3.19
CA SER A 61 5.24 -14.26 -3.39
C SER A 61 6.01 -14.87 -2.22
N ASN A 62 7.03 -14.17 -1.71
CA ASN A 62 7.81 -14.64 -0.56
C ASN A 62 6.95 -14.75 0.71
N ILE A 63 6.02 -13.80 0.90
CA ILE A 63 5.10 -13.84 2.04
C ILE A 63 4.11 -14.99 1.90
N LYS A 64 3.48 -15.17 0.73
CA LYS A 64 2.55 -16.29 0.47
C LYS A 64 3.21 -17.65 0.68
N ASN A 65 4.49 -17.77 0.33
CA ASN A 65 5.26 -19.01 0.49
C ASN A 65 5.88 -19.19 1.89
N ASN A 66 5.64 -18.27 2.83
CA ASN A 66 6.17 -18.31 4.19
C ASN A 66 5.01 -18.44 5.20
N SER A 67 4.78 -19.66 5.68
CA SER A 67 3.69 -19.94 6.63
C SER A 67 3.79 -19.13 7.92
N ASP A 68 4.99 -18.86 8.43
CA ASP A 68 5.16 -18.05 9.65
C ASP A 68 4.77 -16.58 9.40
N ALA A 69 5.07 -16.06 8.21
CA ALA A 69 4.65 -14.71 7.82
C ALA A 69 3.13 -14.62 7.67
N ILE A 70 2.49 -15.61 7.05
CA ILE A 70 1.03 -15.69 6.91
C ILE A 70 0.35 -15.78 8.28
N LEU A 71 0.86 -16.63 9.18
CA LEU A 71 0.37 -16.74 10.56
C LEU A 71 0.50 -15.41 11.29
N LYS A 72 1.67 -14.76 11.21
CA LYS A 72 1.92 -13.44 11.81
C LYS A 72 0.96 -12.39 11.26
N LEU A 73 0.69 -12.40 9.95
CA LEU A 73 -0.27 -11.49 9.31
C LEU A 73 -1.70 -11.66 9.81
N GLY A 74 -2.08 -12.88 10.22
CA GLY A 74 -3.37 -13.17 10.83
C GLY A 74 -3.66 -12.42 12.13
N ASP A 75 -2.62 -11.93 12.83
CA ASP A 75 -2.75 -11.15 14.07
C ASP A 75 -3.04 -9.65 13.82
N TYR A 76 -3.07 -9.22 12.57
CA TYR A 76 -3.30 -7.82 12.19
C TYR A 76 -4.72 -7.57 11.70
N LYS A 77 -5.20 -6.34 11.90
CA LYS A 77 -6.52 -5.91 11.44
C LYS A 77 -6.49 -5.47 9.97
N LEU A 78 -5.39 -4.89 9.51
CA LEU A 78 -5.16 -4.52 8.12
C LEU A 78 -3.74 -4.90 7.68
N VAL A 79 -3.52 -4.93 6.37
CA VAL A 79 -2.19 -4.93 5.78
C VAL A 79 -2.04 -3.76 4.83
N SER A 80 -0.80 -3.29 4.68
CA SER A 80 -0.45 -2.25 3.74
C SER A 80 0.82 -2.60 2.98
N ILE A 81 0.82 -2.41 1.67
CA ILE A 81 2.05 -2.45 0.87
C ILE A 81 2.44 -1.02 0.53
N LEU A 82 3.61 -0.61 0.99
CA LEU A 82 4.24 0.65 0.58
C LEU A 82 5.24 0.38 -0.52
N THR A 83 5.14 1.13 -1.61
CA THR A 83 6.13 1.14 -2.69
C THR A 83 6.32 2.57 -3.17
N GLY A 84 7.44 2.83 -3.85
CA GLY A 84 7.72 4.15 -4.38
C GLY A 84 8.45 4.08 -5.70
N GLY A 85 8.32 5.15 -6.48
CA GLY A 85 8.83 5.18 -7.83
C GLY A 85 9.11 6.59 -8.31
N TRP A 86 9.09 6.74 -9.62
CA TRP A 86 9.08 8.02 -10.30
C TRP A 86 7.76 8.14 -11.05
N ALA A 87 7.13 9.29 -10.94
CA ALA A 87 6.04 9.72 -11.80
C ALA A 87 6.52 10.91 -12.62
N ALA A 88 5.97 11.07 -13.82
CA ALA A 88 6.18 12.23 -14.67
C ALA A 88 4.81 12.83 -15.03
N PRO A 89 4.72 14.15 -15.26
CA PRO A 89 3.50 14.74 -15.79
C PRO A 89 3.16 14.12 -17.16
N VAL A 90 1.87 14.03 -17.47
CA VAL A 90 1.38 13.61 -18.79
C VAL A 90 0.89 14.87 -19.50
N ASN A 91 1.64 15.33 -20.50
CA ASN A 91 1.40 16.62 -21.15
C ASN A 91 1.01 16.48 -22.64
N ASN A 92 0.89 15.26 -23.17
CA ASN A 92 0.70 14.97 -24.61
C ASN A 92 1.81 15.58 -25.48
N ASP A 93 3.05 15.57 -25.00
CA ASP A 93 4.24 16.05 -25.71
C ASP A 93 5.31 14.95 -25.86
N GLU A 94 6.46 15.29 -26.45
CA GLU A 94 7.57 14.34 -26.64
C GLU A 94 8.13 13.75 -25.32
N GLY A 95 7.84 14.38 -24.17
CA GLY A 95 8.20 13.91 -22.84
C GLY A 95 7.44 12.67 -22.40
N ASP A 96 6.25 12.41 -22.95
CA ASP A 96 5.42 11.24 -22.59
C ASP A 96 6.06 9.90 -23.03
N GLU A 97 6.93 9.94 -24.04
CA GLU A 97 7.70 8.78 -24.51
C GLU A 97 8.98 8.51 -23.67
N ILE A 98 9.32 9.43 -22.75
CA ILE A 98 10.46 9.29 -21.85
C ILE A 98 10.01 8.50 -20.62
N ALA A 99 10.78 7.48 -20.25
CA ALA A 99 10.52 6.76 -19.02
C ALA A 99 10.45 7.75 -17.83
N PRO A 100 9.48 7.63 -16.89
CA PRO A 100 9.32 8.59 -15.79
C PRO A 100 10.59 8.81 -14.96
N SER A 101 11.46 7.80 -14.87
CA SER A 101 12.77 7.92 -14.20
C SER A 101 13.78 8.85 -14.88
N GLN A 102 13.58 9.15 -16.16
CA GLN A 102 14.43 9.99 -17.00
C GLN A 102 13.80 11.36 -17.29
N HIS A 103 12.49 11.53 -17.07
CA HIS A 103 11.79 12.78 -17.32
C HIS A 103 12.36 13.94 -16.48
N PRO A 104 12.56 15.15 -17.05
CA PRO A 104 13.13 16.29 -16.32
C PRO A 104 12.22 16.78 -15.18
N GLU A 105 10.90 16.72 -15.37
CA GLU A 105 9.90 17.10 -14.37
C GLU A 105 9.44 15.95 -13.48
N ARG A 106 10.22 14.86 -13.41
CA ARG A 106 9.85 13.70 -12.60
C ARG A 106 9.72 14.07 -11.13
N LYS A 107 8.70 13.52 -10.49
CA LYS A 107 8.52 13.57 -9.03
C LYS A 107 8.66 12.18 -8.46
N ARG A 108 9.24 12.09 -7.26
CA ARG A 108 9.15 10.85 -6.50
C ARG A 108 7.70 10.69 -6.06
N VAL A 109 7.21 9.47 -6.20
CA VAL A 109 5.86 9.10 -5.78
C VAL A 109 5.98 7.98 -4.76
N LEU A 110 5.18 8.08 -3.71
CA LEU A 110 4.95 7.02 -2.76
C LEU A 110 3.51 6.55 -2.93
N VAL A 111 3.34 5.24 -2.98
CA VAL A 111 2.04 4.59 -3.11
C VAL A 111 1.91 3.61 -1.96
N SER A 112 0.78 3.66 -1.28
CA SER A 112 0.38 2.62 -0.35
C SER A 112 -0.90 1.98 -0.83
N VAL A 113 -0.96 0.65 -0.84
CA VAL A 113 -2.18 -0.13 -1.02
C VAL A 113 -2.55 -0.69 0.34
N ILE A 114 -3.74 -0.38 0.84
CA ILE A 114 -4.20 -0.76 2.17
C ILE A 114 -5.39 -1.70 2.04
N GLY A 115 -5.33 -2.87 2.68
CA GLY A 115 -6.36 -3.90 2.62
C GLY A 115 -6.90 -4.24 4.00
N TYR A 116 -8.22 -4.09 4.16
CA TYR A 116 -8.94 -4.66 5.29
C TYR A 116 -9.55 -6.02 4.91
N SER A 117 -10.20 -6.10 3.75
CA SER A 117 -10.67 -7.33 3.11
C SER A 117 -10.54 -7.20 1.58
N VAL A 118 -10.75 -8.28 0.83
CA VAL A 118 -10.78 -8.25 -0.64
C VAL A 118 -11.76 -7.21 -1.18
N ASN A 119 -12.87 -6.96 -0.46
CA ASN A 119 -13.89 -5.99 -0.84
C ASN A 119 -13.60 -4.56 -0.35
N GLN A 120 -12.64 -4.39 0.58
CA GLN A 120 -12.28 -3.11 1.18
C GLN A 120 -10.78 -2.87 1.07
N VAL A 121 -10.40 -2.42 -0.11
CA VAL A 121 -9.02 -2.04 -0.47
C VAL A 121 -9.02 -0.57 -0.88
N SER A 122 -8.04 0.18 -0.39
CA SER A 122 -7.80 1.57 -0.79
C SER A 122 -6.36 1.75 -1.26
N SER A 123 -6.10 2.86 -1.92
CA SER A 123 -4.75 3.34 -2.16
C SER A 123 -4.59 4.79 -1.77
N VAL A 124 -3.42 5.13 -1.24
CA VAL A 124 -3.00 6.49 -0.94
C VAL A 124 -1.72 6.79 -1.71
N ILE A 125 -1.71 7.90 -2.43
CA ILE A 125 -0.57 8.37 -3.20
C ILE A 125 -0.12 9.73 -2.66
N SER A 126 1.19 9.90 -2.49
CA SER A 126 1.80 11.21 -2.23
C SER A 126 3.02 11.40 -3.13
N PHE A 127 3.27 12.64 -3.56
CA PHE A 127 4.47 13.00 -4.30
C PHE A 127 5.46 13.75 -3.38
N ASP A 128 6.76 13.60 -3.61
CA ASP A 128 7.76 14.37 -2.86
C ASP A 128 7.68 15.86 -3.25
N GLY A 129 7.41 16.72 -2.26
CA GLY A 129 7.29 18.17 -2.37
C GLY A 129 6.58 18.75 -1.14
N GLU A 130 6.81 20.02 -0.80
CA GLU A 130 6.05 20.66 0.29
C GLU A 130 4.64 21.05 -0.19
N ASN A 131 3.62 20.60 0.57
CA ASN A 131 2.18 20.86 0.38
C ASN A 131 1.44 20.07 -0.72
N GLU A 132 1.91 18.89 -1.13
CA GLU A 132 1.12 18.07 -2.07
C GLU A 132 0.05 17.24 -1.37
N GLU A 133 -1.18 17.33 -1.89
CA GLU A 133 -2.37 16.66 -1.40
C GLU A 133 -2.24 15.14 -1.58
N GLN A 134 -2.65 14.38 -0.56
CA GLN A 134 -2.73 12.93 -0.65
C GLN A 134 -3.91 12.55 -1.54
N VAL A 135 -3.66 11.79 -2.59
CA VAL A 135 -4.72 11.24 -3.43
C VAL A 135 -5.16 9.92 -2.82
N TYR A 136 -6.42 9.85 -2.42
CA TYR A 136 -7.05 8.65 -1.87
C TYR A 136 -8.05 8.07 -2.87
N ASP A 137 -7.93 6.77 -3.13
CA ASP A 137 -8.88 6.02 -3.95
C ASP A 137 -9.43 4.83 -3.18
N TYR A 138 -10.75 4.69 -3.16
CA TYR A 138 -11.44 3.56 -2.54
C TYR A 138 -11.91 2.55 -3.60
N ASN A 139 -11.35 1.36 -3.54
CA ASN A 139 -11.72 0.20 -4.36
C ASN A 139 -11.72 0.45 -5.89
N GLN A 140 -10.97 1.43 -6.36
CA GLN A 140 -10.82 1.76 -7.79
C GLN A 140 -9.54 1.18 -8.42
N GLY A 141 -8.61 0.66 -7.60
CA GLY A 141 -7.34 0.10 -8.09
C GLY A 141 -7.58 -1.08 -9.04
N GLN A 142 -6.84 -1.11 -10.15
CA GLN A 142 -6.92 -2.16 -11.18
C GLN A 142 -5.52 -2.63 -11.57
N GLY A 143 -5.47 -3.77 -12.28
CA GLY A 143 -4.24 -4.33 -12.85
C GLY A 143 -3.48 -5.27 -11.91
N ALA A 144 -2.31 -5.70 -12.36
CA ALA A 144 -1.59 -6.84 -11.77
C ALA A 144 -1.21 -6.65 -10.29
N LEU A 145 -0.92 -5.42 -9.85
CA LEU A 145 -0.64 -5.18 -8.43
C LEU A 145 -1.90 -5.37 -7.55
N ARG A 146 -3.06 -4.91 -8.03
CA ARG A 146 -4.33 -5.12 -7.31
C ARG A 146 -4.64 -6.62 -7.23
N GLU A 147 -4.53 -7.32 -8.35
CA GLU A 147 -4.78 -8.78 -8.42
C GLU A 147 -3.87 -9.55 -7.45
N ALA A 148 -2.56 -9.27 -7.47
CA ALA A 148 -1.61 -9.90 -6.55
C ALA A 148 -1.91 -9.60 -5.07
N PHE A 149 -2.41 -8.40 -4.77
CA PHE A 149 -2.80 -8.01 -3.42
C PHE A 149 -4.09 -8.71 -2.97
N ASP A 150 -5.10 -8.82 -3.83
CA ASP A 150 -6.33 -9.56 -3.54
C ASP A 150 -6.06 -11.05 -3.30
N GLU A 151 -5.13 -11.64 -4.04
CA GLU A 151 -4.66 -13.00 -3.77
C GLU A 151 -4.05 -13.12 -2.36
N LEU A 152 -3.20 -12.18 -1.95
CA LEU A 152 -2.64 -12.17 -0.59
C LEU A 152 -3.74 -12.11 0.48
N LEU A 153 -4.74 -11.23 0.31
CA LEU A 153 -5.86 -11.11 1.23
C LEU A 153 -6.70 -12.40 1.28
N THR A 154 -6.84 -13.07 0.13
CA THR A 154 -7.54 -14.36 0.03
C THR A 154 -6.80 -15.45 0.80
N GLU A 155 -5.46 -15.54 0.70
CA GLU A 155 -4.64 -16.47 1.50
C GLU A 155 -4.79 -16.23 3.01
N LEU A 156 -5.00 -14.98 3.42
CA LEU A 156 -5.28 -14.61 4.81
C LEU A 156 -6.73 -14.93 5.26
N ASN A 157 -7.58 -15.43 4.35
CA ASN A 157 -9.02 -15.58 4.53
C ASN A 157 -9.73 -14.26 4.90
N TRP A 158 -9.28 -13.13 4.34
CA TRP A 158 -9.84 -11.80 4.56
C TRP A 158 -10.79 -11.42 3.43
N VAL A 159 -11.90 -12.15 3.33
CA VAL A 159 -12.96 -11.97 2.32
C VAL A 159 -14.08 -11.08 2.85
#